data_AF-A0A7S3NCR5-F1
#
_entry.id   AF-A0A7S3NCR5-F1
#
_cell.length_a   1.000
_cell.length_b   1.000
_cell.length_c   1.000
_cell.angle_alpha   90.00
_cell.angle_beta   90.00
_cell.angle_gamma   90.00
#
_symmetry.space_group_name_H-M   'P 1'
#
loop_
_entity.id
_entity.type
_entity.pdbx_description
1 polymer ?
#
loop_
_entity_poly.entity_id
_entity_poly.type
_entity_poly.pdbx_seq_one_letter_code
_entity_poly.pdbx_strand_id
1 'polypeptide(L)'
;MMVIHHNYSVGAWIFSTTFSVYGLLYLIKHCVFPDKLFDTYVSIIEWTVIFATNFVYLYPGHLMLTGAANNNPSHERIVVSLLLLVFGMITVMCADCQKYFTIQARRMTDSNNKSLITEGMFKWTRNPNYLGEIIALSSFC
;
A
#
# COMPACT_ATOMS: atom_id res chain seq x y z
N MET A 1 -18.92 5.67 8.37
CA MET A 1 -19.60 5.32 7.11
C MET A 1 -20.54 4.12 7.27
N MET A 2 -20.10 2.93 7.73
CA MET A 2 -21.01 1.80 7.97
C MET A 2 -22.18 2.14 8.91
N VAL A 3 -21.89 2.85 10.01
CA VAL A 3 -22.90 3.31 10.98
C VAL A 3 -23.92 4.29 10.37
N ILE A 4 -23.47 5.13 9.42
CA ILE A 4 -24.31 6.16 8.77
C ILE A 4 -25.26 5.51 7.75
N HIS A 5 -24.77 4.52 7.01
CA HIS A 5 -25.55 3.82 5.98
C HIS A 5 -26.23 2.55 6.48
N HIS A 6 -26.10 2.22 7.78
CA HIS A 6 -26.61 1.01 8.40
C HIS A 6 -26.23 -0.30 7.66
N ASN A 7 -25.09 -0.29 6.97
CA ASN A 7 -24.60 -1.44 6.22
C ASN A 7 -23.59 -2.23 7.05
N TYR A 8 -23.99 -3.41 7.51
CA TYR A 8 -23.17 -4.34 8.29
C TYR A 8 -22.89 -5.65 7.53
N SER A 9 -22.92 -5.58 6.20
CA SER A 9 -22.66 -6.74 5.36
C SER A 9 -21.25 -7.30 5.54
N VAL A 10 -21.07 -8.58 5.21
CA VAL A 10 -19.77 -9.26 5.27
C VAL A 10 -18.75 -8.55 4.38
N GLY A 11 -19.17 -8.11 3.19
CA GLY A 11 -18.32 -7.34 2.28
C GLY A 11 -17.82 -6.03 2.89
N ALA A 12 -18.70 -5.28 3.57
CA ALA A 12 -18.33 -4.01 4.21
C ALA A 12 -17.34 -4.20 5.37
N TRP A 13 -17.52 -5.24 6.19
CA TRP A 13 -16.57 -5.59 7.26
C TRP A 13 -15.20 -5.98 6.73
N ILE A 14 -15.17 -6.85 5.71
CA ILE A 14 -13.92 -7.32 5.11
C ILE A 14 -13.17 -6.16 4.48
N PHE A 15 -13.85 -5.35 3.66
CA PHE A 15 -13.26 -4.18 3.02
C PHE A 15 -12.71 -3.19 4.06
N SER A 16 -13.50 -2.85 5.08
CA SER A 16 -13.05 -1.92 6.12
C SER A 16 -11.83 -2.46 6.87
N THR A 17 -11.80 -3.76 7.14
CA THR A 17 -10.69 -4.40 7.85
C THR A 17 -9.43 -4.43 6.99
N THR A 18 -9.51 -4.89 5.74
CA THR A 18 -8.36 -4.97 4.83
C THR A 18 -7.79 -3.58 4.56
N PHE A 19 -8.64 -2.58 4.33
CA PHE A 19 -8.22 -1.20 4.10
C PHE A 19 -7.57 -0.58 5.35
N SER A 20 -8.10 -0.88 6.54
CA SER A 20 -7.51 -0.43 7.81
C SER A 20 -6.14 -1.07 8.06
N VAL A 21 -6.01 -2.38 7.81
CA VAL A 21 -4.73 -3.11 7.95
C VAL A 21 -3.70 -2.56 6.98
N TYR A 22 -4.08 -2.32 5.72
CA TYR A 22 -3.22 -1.68 4.73
C TYR A 22 -2.71 -0.33 5.24
N GLY A 23 -3.60 0.56 5.69
CA GLY A 23 -3.22 1.87 6.23
C GLY A 23 -2.29 1.78 7.45
N LEU A 24 -2.61 0.90 8.41
CA LEU A 24 -1.79 0.67 9.60
C LEU A 24 -0.38 0.18 9.24
N LEU A 25 -0.28 -0.74 8.28
CA LEU A 25 1.01 -1.23 7.81
C LEU A 25 1.83 -0.11 7.14
N TYR A 26 1.20 0.79 6.36
CA TYR A 26 1.88 1.96 5.81
C TYR A 26 2.40 2.90 6.90
N LEU A 27 1.63 3.12 7.97
CA LEU A 27 2.09 3.91 9.12
C LEU A 27 3.28 3.26 9.81
N ILE A 28 3.24 1.94 10.05
CA ILE A 28 4.35 1.19 10.64
C ILE A 28 5.60 1.32 9.75
N LYS A 29 5.46 1.10 8.44
CA LYS A 29 6.55 1.29 7.47
C LYS A 29 7.17 2.68 7.56
N HIS A 30 6.34 3.72 7.61
CA HIS A 30 6.81 5.09 7.73
C HIS A 30 7.60 5.32 9.04
N CYS A 31 7.18 4.72 10.15
CA CYS A 31 7.90 4.82 11.43
C CYS A 31 9.21 4.03 11.44
N VAL A 32 9.28 2.86 10.80
CA VAL A 32 10.44 1.95 10.91
C VAL A 32 11.51 2.25 9.86
N PHE A 33 11.11 2.49 8.61
CA PHE A 33 12.03 2.79 7.49
C PHE A 33 11.45 3.92 6.63
N PRO A 34 11.51 5.18 7.11
CA PRO A 34 10.95 6.33 6.40
C PRO A 34 11.65 6.52 5.05
N ASP A 35 10.86 6.62 3.97
CA ASP A 35 11.39 6.96 2.66
C ASP A 35 11.49 8.48 2.53
N LYS A 36 12.73 8.98 2.43
CA LYS A 36 13.06 10.41 2.37
C LYS A 36 12.41 11.15 1.21
N LEU A 37 11.94 10.44 0.18
CA LEU A 37 11.18 11.01 -0.92
C LEU A 37 9.82 11.57 -0.49
N PHE A 38 9.24 11.08 0.61
CA PHE A 38 7.98 11.60 1.15
C PHE A 38 8.14 12.89 1.97
N ASP A 39 9.36 13.22 2.38
CA ASP A 39 9.66 14.41 3.22
C ASP A 39 10.17 15.61 2.39
N THR A 40 10.09 15.54 1.07
CA THR A 40 10.53 16.64 0.20
C THR A 40 9.47 17.75 0.14
N TYR A 41 9.91 19.00 0.13
CA TYR A 41 9.02 20.13 -0.12
C TYR A 41 8.36 20.00 -1.48
N VAL A 42 7.03 19.96 -1.48
CA VAL A 42 6.20 19.96 -2.68
C VAL A 42 5.56 21.33 -2.87
N SER A 43 5.41 21.75 -4.11
CA SER A 43 4.64 22.94 -4.46
C SER A 43 3.14 22.73 -4.18
N ILE A 44 2.38 23.83 -4.06
CA ILE A 44 0.92 23.78 -3.84
C ILE A 44 0.21 23.03 -4.98
N ILE A 45 0.70 23.17 -6.22
CA ILE A 45 0.14 22.48 -7.39
C ILE A 45 0.37 20.98 -7.27
N GLU A 46 1.60 20.55 -6.98
CA GLU A 46 1.93 19.13 -6.79
C GLU A 46 1.13 18.53 -5.63
N TRP A 47 1.02 19.24 -4.50
CA TRP A 47 0.19 18.83 -3.38
C TRP A 47 -1.28 18.62 -3.81
N THR A 48 -1.84 19.56 -4.56
CA THR A 48 -3.24 19.49 -5.03
C THR A 48 -3.46 18.28 -5.94
N VAL A 49 -2.52 18.03 -6.87
CA VAL A 49 -2.59 16.88 -7.79
C VAL A 49 -2.48 15.57 -7.01
N ILE A 50 -1.48 15.44 -6.13
CA ILE A 50 -1.29 14.24 -5.30
C ILE A 50 -2.53 13.98 -4.45
N PHE A 51 -3.07 15.02 -3.80
CA PHE A 51 -4.27 14.88 -2.96
C PHE A 51 -5.49 14.47 -3.78
N ALA A 52 -5.74 15.11 -4.93
CA ALA A 52 -6.87 14.80 -5.79
C ALA A 52 -6.79 13.37 -6.34
N THR A 53 -5.61 12.91 -6.78
CA THR A 53 -5.41 11.53 -7.25
C THR A 53 -5.64 10.52 -6.12
N ASN A 54 -5.16 10.80 -4.91
CA ASN A 54 -5.38 9.91 -3.76
C ASN A 54 -6.85 9.84 -3.34
N PHE A 55 -7.61 10.93 -3.52
CA PHE A 55 -9.03 10.97 -3.19
C PHE A 55 -9.87 10.01 -4.04
N VAL A 56 -9.45 9.73 -5.29
CA VAL A 56 -10.13 8.78 -6.17
C VAL A 56 -10.13 7.36 -5.60
N TYR A 57 -9.09 6.98 -4.85
CA TYR A 57 -9.01 5.65 -4.21
C TYR A 57 -10.02 5.45 -3.07
N LEU A 58 -10.68 6.52 -2.60
CA LEU A 58 -11.75 6.41 -1.61
C LEU A 58 -13.08 5.97 -2.24
N TYR A 59 -13.22 6.08 -3.57
CA TYR A 59 -14.46 5.80 -4.28
C TYR A 59 -14.91 4.32 -4.17
N PRO A 60 -14.04 3.30 -4.37
CA PRO A 60 -14.43 1.91 -4.14
C PRO A 60 -14.92 1.65 -2.71
N GLY A 61 -14.29 2.29 -1.73
CA GLY A 61 -14.72 2.21 -0.34
C GLY A 61 -16.09 2.85 -0.12
N HIS A 62 -16.36 3.99 -0.75
CA HIS A 62 -17.68 4.60 -0.71
C HIS A 62 -18.77 3.65 -1.26
N LEU A 63 -18.53 2.99 -2.40
CA LEU A 63 -19.48 2.04 -2.99
C LEU A 63 -19.72 0.82 -2.10
N MET A 64 -18.67 0.27 -1.49
CA MET A 64 -18.79 -0.87 -0.60
C MET A 64 -19.55 -0.52 0.69
N LEU A 65 -19.26 0.64 1.28
CA LEU A 65 -19.83 1.06 2.56
C LEU A 65 -21.28 1.56 2.44
N THR A 66 -21.66 2.13 1.30
CA THR A 66 -23.06 2.50 1.00
C THR A 66 -23.92 1.29 0.61
N GLY A 67 -23.30 0.14 0.36
CA GLY A 67 -23.98 -1.08 -0.08
C GLY A 67 -24.33 -1.10 -1.57
N ALA A 68 -23.81 -0.13 -2.36
CA ALA A 68 -23.93 -0.10 -3.81
C ALA A 68 -23.04 -1.14 -4.53
N ALA A 69 -22.08 -1.73 -3.81
CA ALA A 69 -21.23 -2.81 -4.30
C ALA A 69 -21.68 -4.20 -3.79
N ASN A 70 -20.88 -5.23 -4.06
CA ASN A 70 -21.18 -6.60 -3.63
C ASN A 70 -21.10 -6.76 -2.10
N ASN A 71 -22.27 -6.83 -1.46
CA ASN A 71 -22.39 -6.96 -0.01
C ASN A 71 -22.11 -8.38 0.52
N ASN A 72 -22.31 -9.41 -0.32
CA ASN A 72 -22.13 -10.81 0.04
C ASN A 72 -21.12 -11.47 -0.92
N PRO A 73 -19.82 -11.16 -0.79
CA PRO A 73 -18.79 -11.80 -1.61
C PRO A 73 -18.73 -13.30 -1.32
N SER A 74 -18.40 -14.09 -2.35
CA SER A 74 -18.21 -15.53 -2.19
C SER A 74 -16.99 -15.82 -1.31
N HIS A 75 -16.99 -16.98 -0.64
CA HIS A 75 -15.90 -17.37 0.25
C HIS A 75 -14.55 -17.41 -0.47
N GLU A 76 -14.53 -17.86 -1.72
CA GLU A 76 -13.33 -17.94 -2.55
C GLU A 76 -12.76 -16.55 -2.81
N ARG A 77 -13.61 -15.56 -3.09
CA ARG A 77 -13.19 -14.18 -3.32
C ARG A 77 -12.56 -13.58 -2.06
N ILE A 78 -13.16 -13.83 -0.89
CA ILE A 78 -12.62 -13.37 0.40
C ILE A 78 -11.21 -13.92 0.61
N VAL A 79 -11.02 -15.23 0.39
CA VAL A 79 -9.71 -15.88 0.56
C VAL A 79 -8.68 -15.30 -0.40
N VAL A 80 -9.03 -15.15 -1.68
CA VAL A 80 -8.12 -14.58 -2.68
C VAL A 80 -7.74 -13.14 -2.35
N SER A 81 -8.71 -12.30 -1.96
CA SER A 81 -8.44 -10.92 -1.54
C SER A 81 -7.46 -10.86 -0.36
N LEU A 82 -7.66 -11.69 0.66
CA LEU A 82 -6.74 -11.75 1.81
C LEU A 82 -5.33 -12.21 1.41
N LEU A 83 -5.23 -13.22 0.56
CA LEU A 83 -3.93 -13.69 0.04
C LEU A 83 -3.21 -12.58 -0.72
N LEU A 84 -3.91 -11.88 -1.62
CA LEU A 84 -3.34 -10.77 -2.38
C LEU A 84 -2.87 -9.65 -1.46
N LEU A 85 -3.65 -9.29 -0.43
CA LEU A 85 -3.24 -8.28 0.54
C LEU A 85 -1.94 -8.70 1.26
N VAL A 86 -1.88 -9.94 1.76
CA VAL A 86 -0.72 -10.45 2.50
C VAL A 86 0.52 -10.50 1.60
N PHE A 87 0.41 -11.11 0.41
CA PHE A 87 1.53 -11.20 -0.54
C PHE A 87 2.00 -9.84 -1.03
N GLY A 88 1.05 -8.96 -1.37
CA GLY A 88 1.35 -7.59 -1.80
C GLY A 88 2.08 -6.81 -0.72
N MET A 89 1.57 -6.82 0.51
CA MET A 89 2.18 -6.11 1.63
C MET A 89 3.54 -6.67 2.03
N ILE A 90 3.72 -8.00 2.05
CA ILE A 90 5.05 -8.60 2.28
C ILE A 90 6.04 -8.12 1.22
N THR A 91 5.61 -8.09 -0.05
CA THR A 91 6.45 -7.65 -1.17
C THR A 91 6.87 -6.19 -1.01
N VAL A 92 5.93 -5.29 -0.69
CA VAL A 92 6.21 -3.86 -0.41
C VAL A 92 7.20 -3.73 0.75
N MET A 93 6.90 -4.37 1.88
CA MET A 93 7.69 -4.25 3.10
C MET A 93 9.12 -4.76 2.92
N CYS A 94 9.28 -5.95 2.33
CA CYS A 94 10.59 -6.53 2.08
C CYS A 94 11.40 -5.69 1.09
N ALA A 95 10.78 -5.21 0.02
CA ALA A 95 11.45 -4.36 -0.98
C ALA A 95 11.96 -3.06 -0.37
N ASP A 96 11.10 -2.34 0.36
CA ASP A 96 11.47 -1.03 0.93
C ASP A 96 12.42 -1.18 2.12
N CYS A 97 12.26 -2.22 2.94
CA CYS A 97 13.21 -2.57 4.00
C CYS A 97 14.60 -2.86 3.40
N GLN A 98 14.67 -3.72 2.37
CA GLN A 98 15.92 -4.01 1.68
C GLN A 98 16.55 -2.74 1.11
N LYS A 99 15.76 -1.89 0.43
CA LYS A 99 16.21 -0.61 -0.13
C LYS A 99 16.76 0.31 0.96
N TYR A 100 16.01 0.51 2.04
CA TYR A 100 16.35 1.43 3.12
C TYR A 100 17.67 1.05 3.79
N PHE A 101 17.77 -0.18 4.31
CA PHE A 101 18.96 -0.61 5.03
C PHE A 101 20.19 -0.77 4.12
N THR A 102 20.01 -1.20 2.87
CA THR A 102 21.12 -1.30 1.92
C THR A 102 21.70 0.08 1.60
N ILE A 103 20.84 1.08 1.34
CA ILE A 103 21.29 2.45 1.07
C ILE A 103 21.91 3.08 2.32
N GLN A 104 21.32 2.85 3.50
CA GLN A 104 21.86 3.35 4.77
C GLN A 104 23.28 2.80 5.01
N ALA A 105 23.48 1.48 4.89
CA ALA A 105 24.78 0.84 5.05
C ALA A 105 25.81 1.35 4.04
N ARG A 106 25.43 1.47 2.75
CA ARG A 106 26.32 1.99 1.70
C ARG A 106 26.76 3.42 1.97
N ARG A 107 25.85 4.30 2.41
CA ARG A 107 26.16 5.70 2.76
C ARG A 107 27.11 5.82 3.96
N MET A 108 27.09 4.87 4.89
CA MET A 108 28.02 4.84 6.03
C MET A 108 29.45 4.48 5.58
N THR A 109 29.60 3.63 4.57
CA THR A 109 30.91 3.22 4.04
C THR A 109 31.48 4.22 3.02
N ASP A 110 30.63 4.75 2.12
CA ASP A 110 31.02 5.73 1.11
C ASP A 110 29.83 6.64 0.76
N SER A 111 29.98 7.93 1.07
CA SER A 111 28.95 8.96 0.86
C SER A 111 28.60 9.17 -0.63
N ASN A 112 29.52 8.90 -1.55
CA ASN A 112 29.32 9.08 -2.98
C ASN A 112 28.88 7.80 -3.72
N ASN A 113 28.66 6.71 -3.01
CA ASN A 113 28.30 5.43 -3.61
C ASN A 113 26.86 5.44 -4.15
N LYS A 114 26.72 5.61 -5.47
CA LYS A 114 25.44 5.57 -6.20
C LYS A 114 25.16 4.23 -6.87
N SER A 115 25.77 3.14 -6.40
CA SER A 115 25.56 1.81 -6.98
C SER A 115 24.09 1.36 -6.86
N LEU A 116 23.57 0.78 -7.93
CA LEU A 116 22.24 0.17 -7.96
C LEU A 116 22.21 -1.07 -7.05
N ILE A 117 21.03 -1.40 -6.53
CA ILE A 117 20.80 -2.64 -5.79
C ILE A 117 20.45 -3.71 -6.83
N THR A 118 21.23 -4.78 -6.91
CA THR A 118 21.04 -5.87 -7.89
C THR A 118 20.77 -7.22 -7.23
N GLU A 119 20.65 -7.25 -5.90
CA GLU A 119 20.45 -8.44 -5.09
C GLU A 119 19.02 -8.51 -4.53
N GLY A 120 18.66 -9.65 -3.95
CA GLY A 120 17.34 -9.86 -3.33
C GLY A 120 16.19 -9.64 -4.31
N MET A 121 15.19 -8.85 -3.91
CA MET A 121 14.00 -8.59 -4.73
C MET A 121 14.33 -7.76 -5.99
N PHE A 122 15.31 -6.86 -5.90
CA PHE A 122 15.74 -5.98 -6.99
C PHE A 122 16.48 -6.72 -8.12
N LYS A 123 16.82 -7.99 -7.91
CA LYS A 123 17.32 -8.88 -8.97
C LYS A 123 16.27 -9.16 -10.06
N TRP A 124 15.00 -9.24 -9.66
CA TRP A 124 13.92 -9.70 -10.53
C TRP A 124 13.15 -8.56 -11.20
N THR A 125 13.08 -7.40 -10.54
CA THR A 125 12.42 -6.20 -11.08
C THR A 125 13.10 -4.95 -10.51
N ARG A 126 13.10 -3.86 -11.27
CA ARG A 126 13.64 -2.57 -10.81
C ARG A 126 12.77 -1.93 -9.71
N ASN A 127 11.50 -2.32 -9.65
CA ASN A 127 10.47 -1.68 -8.84
C ASN A 127 9.61 -2.75 -8.11
N PRO A 128 10.22 -3.57 -7.22
CA PRO A 128 9.50 -4.65 -6.54
C PRO A 128 8.44 -4.14 -5.58
N ASN A 129 8.64 -2.95 -4.99
CA ASN A 129 7.65 -2.30 -4.15
C ASN A 129 6.37 -1.93 -4.92
N TYR A 130 6.49 -1.32 -6.11
CA TYR A 130 5.33 -1.01 -6.95
C TYR A 130 4.57 -2.26 -7.39
N LEU A 131 5.28 -3.36 -7.67
CA LEU A 131 4.64 -4.64 -7.95
C LEU A 131 3.81 -5.11 -6.74
N GLY A 132 4.38 -5.04 -5.54
CA GLY A 132 3.68 -5.36 -4.30
C GLY A 132 2.47 -4.46 -4.07
N GLU A 133 2.58 -3.16 -4.37
CA GLU A 133 1.50 -2.19 -4.24
C GLU A 133 0.32 -2.52 -5.16
N ILE A 134 0.59 -2.87 -6.43
CA ILE A 134 -0.46 -3.27 -7.38
C ILE A 134 -1.17 -4.55 -6.90
N ILE A 135 -0.41 -5.52 -6.40
CA ILE A 135 -0.97 -6.76 -5.84
C ILE A 135 -1.84 -6.45 -4.61
N ALA A 136 -1.35 -5.61 -3.68
CA ALA A 136 -2.11 -5.22 -2.49
C ALA A 136 -3.37 -4.44 -2.87
N LEU A 137 -3.30 -3.50 -3.82
CA LEU A 137 -4.44 -2.72 -4.29
C LEU A 137 -5.50 -3.62 -4.96
N SER A 138 -5.08 -4.67 -5.67
CA SER A 138 -6.01 -5.64 -6.27
C SER A 138 -6.83 -6.42 -5.24
N SER A 139 -6.41 -6.48 -3.97
CA SER A 139 -7.19 -7.09 -2.89
C SER A 139 -8.51 -6.37 -2.60
N PHE A 140 -8.60 -5.08 -2.95
CA PHE A 140 -9.77 -4.23 -2.72
C PHE A 140 -10.81 -4.30 -3.83
N CYS A 141 -10.48 -4.97 -4.94
CA CYS A 141 -11.33 -5.11 -6.12
C CYS A 141 -12.22 -6.35 -6.06
#